data_AF-A0A7X5YI71-F1
#
_entry.id   AF-A0A7X5YI71-F1
#
_cell.length_a   1.000
_cell.length_b   1.000
_cell.length_c   1.000
_cell.angle_alpha   90.00
_cell.angle_beta   90.00
_cell.angle_gamma   90.00
#
_symmetry.space_group_name_H-M   'P 1'
#
loop_
_entity.id
_entity.type
_entity.pdbx_description
1 polymer ?
#
loop_
_entity_poly.entity_id
_entity_poly.type
_entity_poly.pdbx_seq_one_letter_code
_entity_poly.pdbx_strand_id
1 'polypeptide(L)'
;MTPAQITAFIRRALRIARTEIVAVSALFIVALGVMTFVELADDMTEADGRAFDQAVLEAMRPGAMADPWGPGWLEEAAMDLTALGGLSVLGLFALITLGFLILQRKRLSALLLVLGLAGGVTLSEGLKALFGRERPPEALQAVETMNASFPSGHSLLSAVFYLSIGVMLTRAFPKRRFKAYVMGVALLLTLIVGLTRVYLAAHWASDVLAGWSVGAAWAMALWLVAYAIQRRQQARPQATHTLPVDEDGKA
;
A
#
# COMPACT_ATOMS: atom_id res chain seq x y z
N MET A 1 34.34 -4.38 32.75
CA MET A 1 33.91 -4.77 31.38
C MET A 1 35.06 -4.49 30.42
N THR A 2 35.39 -5.42 29.53
CA THR A 2 36.39 -5.18 28.48
C THR A 2 35.84 -4.24 27.40
N PRO A 3 36.69 -3.52 26.63
CA PRO A 3 36.24 -2.70 25.51
C PRO A 3 35.36 -3.46 24.50
N ALA A 4 35.60 -4.76 24.32
CA ALA A 4 34.79 -5.66 23.50
C ALA A 4 33.37 -5.88 24.08
N GLN A 5 33.25 -6.04 25.40
CA GLN A 5 31.95 -6.17 26.08
C GLN A 5 31.13 -4.88 25.98
N ILE A 6 31.77 -3.71 26.13
CA ILE A 6 31.11 -2.40 25.98
C ILE A 6 30.61 -2.22 24.54
N THR A 7 31.44 -2.54 23.54
CA THR A 7 31.06 -2.44 22.13
C THR A 7 29.90 -3.37 21.78
N ALA A 8 29.90 -4.61 22.28
CA ALA A 8 28.83 -5.57 22.09
C ALA A 8 27.52 -5.10 22.75
N PHE A 9 27.61 -4.54 23.96
CA PHE A 9 26.47 -3.96 24.66
C PHE A 9 25.86 -2.78 23.89
N ILE A 10 26.67 -1.82 23.44
CA ILE A 10 26.21 -0.65 22.67
C ILE A 10 25.55 -1.09 21.35
N ARG A 11 26.16 -2.02 20.60
CA ARG A 11 25.55 -2.54 19.35
C ARG A 11 24.21 -3.23 19.61
N ARG A 12 24.09 -3.98 20.70
CA ARG A 12 22.84 -4.64 21.10
C ARG A 12 21.78 -3.61 21.46
N ALA A 13 22.11 -2.61 22.28
CA ALA A 13 21.21 -1.53 22.66
C ALA A 13 20.71 -0.75 21.43
N LEU A 14 21.62 -0.33 20.53
CA LEU A 14 21.27 0.35 19.28
C LEU A 14 20.38 -0.50 18.37
N ARG A 15 20.60 -1.82 18.30
CA ARG A 15 19.76 -2.73 17.51
C ARG A 15 18.34 -2.81 18.08
N ILE A 16 18.20 -2.91 19.39
CA ILE A 16 16.89 -2.96 20.07
C ILE A 16 16.15 -1.63 19.85
N ALA A 17 16.79 -0.51 20.14
CA ALA A 17 16.20 0.82 19.96
C ALA A 17 15.74 1.05 18.50
N ARG A 18 16.58 0.68 17.51
CA ARG A 18 16.21 0.79 16.10
C ARG A 18 15.00 -0.08 15.75
N THR A 19 14.91 -1.29 16.31
CA THR A 19 13.77 -2.19 16.09
C THR A 19 12.48 -1.62 16.67
N GLU A 20 12.55 -1.06 17.88
CA GLU A 20 11.40 -0.43 18.53
C GLU A 20 10.94 0.82 17.77
N ILE A 21 11.87 1.70 17.41
CA ILE A 21 11.58 2.89 16.58
C ILE A 21 10.88 2.48 15.29
N VAL A 22 11.40 1.48 14.59
CA VAL A 22 10.82 1.00 13.33
C VAL A 22 9.40 0.46 13.51
N ALA A 23 9.14 -0.32 14.58
CA ALA A 23 7.81 -0.84 14.85
C ALA A 23 6.83 0.27 15.26
N VAL A 24 7.26 1.20 16.11
CA VAL A 24 6.46 2.35 16.55
C VAL A 24 6.15 3.29 15.39
N SER A 25 7.12 3.59 14.52
CA SER A 25 6.88 4.41 13.33
C SER A 25 5.86 3.75 12.39
N ALA A 26 5.93 2.44 12.21
CA ALA A 26 4.96 1.73 11.37
C ALA A 26 3.56 1.72 12.01
N LEU A 27 3.44 1.52 13.33
CA LEU A 27 2.17 1.64 14.05
C LEU A 27 1.59 3.06 13.97
N PHE A 28 2.44 4.07 14.08
CA PHE A 28 2.06 5.47 13.91
C PHE A 28 1.51 5.74 12.51
N ILE A 29 2.15 5.22 11.45
CA ILE A 29 1.65 5.36 10.07
C ILE A 29 0.29 4.67 9.90
N VAL A 30 0.10 3.48 10.49
CA VAL A 30 -1.20 2.79 10.47
C VAL A 30 -2.25 3.64 11.18
N ALA A 31 -1.97 4.12 12.39
CA ALA A 31 -2.89 4.95 13.16
C ALA A 31 -3.24 6.25 12.41
N LEU A 32 -2.25 6.92 11.84
CA LEU A 32 -2.44 8.12 11.03
C LEU A 32 -3.35 7.84 9.83
N GLY A 33 -3.08 6.79 9.06
CA GLY A 33 -3.92 6.44 7.90
C GLY A 33 -5.36 6.09 8.29
N VAL A 34 -5.57 5.42 9.43
CA VAL A 34 -6.91 5.15 9.94
C VAL A 34 -7.60 6.44 10.40
N MET A 35 -6.91 7.31 11.14
CA MET A 35 -7.48 8.58 11.60
C MET A 35 -7.85 9.49 10.43
N THR A 36 -6.95 9.65 9.45
CA THR A 36 -7.24 10.43 8.23
C THR A 36 -8.42 9.86 7.46
N PHE A 37 -8.57 8.54 7.40
CA PHE A 37 -9.74 7.93 6.79
C PHE A 37 -11.04 8.26 7.54
N VAL A 38 -11.03 8.18 8.87
CA VAL A 38 -12.20 8.48 9.71
C VAL A 38 -12.60 9.94 9.55
N GLU A 39 -11.64 10.86 9.58
CA GLU A 39 -11.87 12.29 9.36
C GLU A 39 -12.48 12.56 7.97
N LEU A 40 -11.89 11.99 6.91
CA LEU A 40 -12.45 12.11 5.56
C LEU A 40 -13.84 11.48 5.41
N ALA A 41 -14.13 10.42 6.15
CA ALA A 41 -15.43 9.75 6.11
C ALA A 41 -16.53 10.57 6.82
N ASP A 42 -16.16 11.38 7.81
CA ASP A 42 -17.06 12.33 8.47
C ASP A 42 -17.30 13.54 7.53
N ASP A 43 -16.21 14.17 7.10
CA ASP A 43 -16.20 15.40 6.31
C ASP A 43 -16.88 15.26 4.94
N MET A 44 -16.83 14.07 4.30
CA MET A 44 -17.34 13.90 2.93
C MET A 44 -18.84 14.18 2.78
N THR A 45 -19.59 14.17 3.88
CA THR A 45 -21.02 14.51 3.90
C THR A 45 -21.29 15.95 4.34
N GLU A 46 -20.31 16.58 4.99
CA GLU A 46 -20.40 17.94 5.48
C GLU A 46 -20.35 18.98 4.35
N ALA A 47 -20.70 20.23 4.67
CA ALA A 47 -20.68 21.31 3.70
C ALA A 47 -19.25 21.62 3.22
N ASP A 48 -18.30 21.66 4.15
CA ASP A 48 -16.92 22.04 3.86
C ASP A 48 -16.20 20.95 3.05
N GLY A 49 -16.39 19.67 3.38
CA GLY A 49 -15.84 18.56 2.61
C GLY A 49 -16.40 18.49 1.18
N ARG A 50 -17.70 18.75 1.01
CA ARG A 50 -18.31 18.87 -0.33
C ARG A 50 -17.77 20.07 -1.10
N ALA A 51 -17.57 21.22 -0.44
CA ALA A 51 -16.99 22.40 -1.05
C ALA A 51 -15.55 22.16 -1.52
N PHE A 52 -14.74 21.44 -0.73
CA PHE A 52 -13.40 21.02 -1.13
C PHE A 52 -13.43 20.14 -2.40
N ASP A 53 -14.27 19.11 -2.41
CA ASP A 53 -14.39 18.20 -3.55
C ASP A 53 -14.86 18.90 -4.83
N GLN A 54 -15.82 19.82 -4.70
CA GLN A 54 -16.29 20.67 -5.80
C GLN A 54 -15.18 21.58 -6.31
N ALA A 55 -14.48 22.28 -5.42
CA ALA A 55 -13.38 23.18 -5.81
C ALA A 55 -12.28 22.44 -6.57
N VAL A 56 -11.93 21.21 -6.15
CA VAL A 56 -10.96 20.39 -6.87
C VAL A 56 -11.50 19.95 -8.24
N LEU A 57 -12.76 19.54 -8.33
CA LEU A 57 -13.37 19.14 -9.59
C LEU A 57 -13.43 20.30 -10.59
N GLU A 58 -13.82 21.49 -10.13
CA GLU A 58 -13.86 22.73 -10.94
C GLU A 58 -12.48 23.18 -11.38
N ALA A 59 -11.45 23.04 -10.52
CA ALA A 59 -10.08 23.31 -10.91
C ALA A 59 -9.59 22.39 -12.06
N MET A 60 -10.16 21.19 -12.17
CA MET A 60 -9.90 20.28 -13.29
C MET A 60 -10.72 20.60 -14.55
N ARG A 61 -11.78 21.42 -14.44
CA ARG A 61 -12.71 21.77 -15.53
C ARG A 61 -13.05 23.27 -15.52
N PRO A 62 -12.05 24.15 -15.74
CA PRO A 62 -12.28 25.59 -15.72
C PRO A 62 -13.30 25.99 -16.79
N GLY A 63 -14.30 26.77 -16.39
CA GLY A 63 -15.35 27.28 -17.30
C GLY A 63 -16.52 26.33 -17.57
N ALA A 64 -16.75 25.34 -16.69
CA ALA A 64 -17.85 24.37 -16.79
C ALA A 64 -17.79 23.52 -18.09
N MET A 65 -16.59 23.25 -18.58
CA MET A 65 -16.36 22.31 -19.67
C MET A 65 -16.72 20.88 -19.22
N ALA A 66 -17.29 20.09 -20.14
CA ALA A 66 -17.49 18.65 -19.90
C ALA A 66 -16.13 17.94 -19.77
N ASP A 67 -15.22 18.28 -20.67
CA ASP A 67 -13.87 17.72 -20.74
C ASP A 67 -12.92 18.41 -19.74
N PRO A 68 -11.96 17.68 -19.16
CA PRO A 68 -10.95 18.25 -18.28
C PRO A 68 -9.98 19.18 -19.03
N TRP A 69 -9.30 20.07 -18.29
CA TRP A 69 -8.33 20.97 -18.90
C TRP A 69 -7.14 20.20 -19.49
N GLY A 70 -6.70 20.62 -20.67
CA GLY A 70 -5.50 20.11 -21.31
C GLY A 70 -5.73 19.71 -22.76
N PRO A 71 -4.67 19.28 -23.45
CA PRO A 71 -4.78 18.69 -24.79
C PRO A 71 -5.40 17.29 -24.70
N GLY A 72 -6.13 16.86 -25.73
CA GLY A 72 -6.84 15.57 -25.73
C GLY A 72 -5.97 14.33 -25.41
N TRP A 73 -4.68 14.34 -25.79
CA TRP A 73 -3.76 13.26 -25.44
C TRP A 73 -3.55 13.08 -23.93
N LEU A 74 -3.78 14.12 -23.13
CA LEU A 74 -3.64 14.06 -21.68
C LEU A 74 -4.75 13.22 -21.05
N GLU A 75 -5.96 13.31 -21.59
CA GLU A 75 -7.08 12.48 -21.17
C GLU A 75 -6.87 11.00 -21.54
N GLU A 76 -6.41 10.74 -22.77
CA GLU A 76 -6.02 9.39 -23.20
C GLU A 76 -4.92 8.81 -22.28
N ALA A 77 -3.88 9.60 -22.01
CA ALA A 77 -2.82 9.19 -21.10
C ALA A 77 -3.35 8.93 -19.67
N ALA A 78 -4.31 9.73 -19.19
CA ALA A 78 -4.93 9.52 -17.89
C ALA A 78 -5.74 8.22 -17.84
N MET A 79 -6.44 7.86 -18.93
CA MET A 79 -7.16 6.59 -19.08
C MET A 79 -6.20 5.40 -19.04
N ASP A 80 -5.07 5.47 -19.75
CA ASP A 80 -4.05 4.42 -19.73
C ASP A 80 -3.39 4.29 -18.37
N LEU A 81 -3.05 5.41 -17.74
CA LEU A 81 -2.40 5.43 -16.43
C LEU A 81 -3.36 4.99 -15.31
N THR A 82 -4.65 5.31 -15.37
CA THR A 82 -5.60 4.79 -14.37
C THR A 82 -5.74 3.27 -14.48
N ALA A 83 -5.54 2.66 -15.64
CA ALA A 83 -5.63 1.21 -15.80
C ALA A 83 -4.62 0.47 -14.93
N LEU A 84 -3.48 1.09 -14.61
CA LEU A 84 -2.48 0.55 -13.67
C LEU A 84 -3.06 0.31 -12.26
N GLY A 85 -4.07 1.07 -11.84
CA GLY A 85 -4.80 0.85 -10.59
C GLY A 85 -5.97 -0.13 -10.69
N GLY A 86 -6.28 -0.60 -11.90
CA GLY A 86 -7.43 -1.46 -12.16
C GLY A 86 -7.24 -2.87 -11.63
N LEU A 87 -8.33 -3.47 -11.14
CA LEU A 87 -8.31 -4.82 -10.56
C LEU A 87 -7.72 -5.87 -11.52
N SER A 88 -8.03 -5.77 -12.81
CA SER A 88 -7.51 -6.69 -13.84
C SER A 88 -6.00 -6.60 -13.99
N VAL A 89 -5.45 -5.38 -14.08
CA VAL A 89 -4.01 -5.15 -14.26
C VAL A 89 -3.24 -5.52 -12.99
N LEU A 90 -3.71 -5.05 -11.83
CA LEU A 90 -3.12 -5.40 -10.54
C LEU A 90 -3.19 -6.91 -10.30
N GLY A 91 -4.32 -7.55 -10.62
CA GLY A 91 -4.50 -8.99 -10.52
C GLY A 91 -3.53 -9.77 -11.40
N LEU A 92 -3.34 -9.35 -12.65
CA LEU A 92 -2.36 -9.96 -13.56
C LEU A 92 -0.94 -9.86 -12.98
N PHE A 93 -0.49 -8.66 -12.60
CA PHE A 93 0.85 -8.49 -12.02
C PHE A 93 1.01 -9.22 -10.68
N ALA A 94 -0.06 -9.34 -9.90
CA ALA A 94 -0.06 -10.11 -8.66
C ALA A 94 0.11 -11.60 -8.92
N LEU A 95 -0.57 -12.17 -9.91
CA LEU A 95 -0.42 -13.58 -10.29
C LEU A 95 1.00 -13.87 -10.79
N ILE A 96 1.56 -12.98 -11.61
CA ILE A 96 2.95 -13.09 -12.08
C ILE A 96 3.91 -13.06 -10.88
N THR A 97 3.75 -12.09 -9.98
CA THR A 97 4.59 -11.96 -8.78
C THR A 97 4.41 -13.16 -7.85
N LEU A 98 3.19 -13.65 -7.68
CA LEU A 98 2.87 -14.82 -6.87
C LEU A 98 3.57 -16.07 -7.41
N GLY A 99 3.49 -16.32 -8.72
CA GLY A 99 4.21 -17.41 -9.38
C GLY A 99 5.72 -17.32 -9.16
N PHE A 100 6.30 -16.12 -9.33
CA PHE A 100 7.72 -15.88 -9.03
C PHE A 100 8.09 -16.16 -7.57
N LEU A 101 7.27 -15.73 -6.60
CA LEU A 101 7.52 -15.95 -5.17
C LEU A 101 7.40 -17.43 -4.78
N ILE A 102 6.48 -18.18 -5.41
CA ILE A 102 6.34 -19.62 -5.23
C ILE A 102 7.58 -20.34 -5.75
N LEU A 103 8.07 -19.99 -6.95
CA LEU A 103 9.31 -20.53 -7.53
C LEU A 103 10.52 -20.26 -6.62
N GLN A 104 10.58 -19.08 -6.01
CA GLN A 104 11.62 -18.68 -5.05
C GLN A 104 11.41 -19.23 -3.63
N ARG A 105 10.37 -20.05 -3.41
CA ARG A 105 9.96 -20.60 -2.10
C ARG A 105 9.73 -19.56 -1.01
N LYS A 106 9.39 -18.31 -1.38
CA LYS A 106 9.12 -17.19 -0.45
C LYS A 106 7.67 -17.21 0.04
N ARG A 107 7.28 -18.29 0.73
CA ARG A 107 5.89 -18.56 1.15
C ARG A 107 5.23 -17.41 1.93
N LEU A 108 5.94 -16.81 2.88
CA LEU A 108 5.40 -15.69 3.67
C LEU A 108 5.10 -14.47 2.79
N SER A 109 6.00 -14.12 1.87
CA SER A 109 5.80 -13.00 0.94
C SER A 109 4.66 -13.27 -0.03
N ALA A 110 4.53 -14.50 -0.54
CA ALA A 110 3.41 -14.91 -1.36
C ALA A 110 2.07 -14.78 -0.63
N LEU A 111 2.00 -15.28 0.61
CA LEU A 111 0.80 -15.17 1.45
C LEU A 111 0.42 -13.70 1.71
N LEU A 112 1.39 -12.87 2.07
CA LEU A 112 1.14 -11.45 2.35
C LEU A 112 0.69 -10.68 1.11
N LEU A 113 1.18 -11.03 -0.09
CA LEU A 113 0.70 -10.43 -1.33
C LEU A 113 -0.78 -10.77 -1.58
N VAL A 114 -1.16 -12.03 -1.39
CA VAL A 114 -2.55 -12.48 -1.54
C VAL A 114 -3.44 -11.81 -0.50
N LEU A 115 -3.04 -11.81 0.77
CA LEU A 115 -3.80 -11.13 1.84
C LEU A 115 -3.87 -9.61 1.62
N GLY A 116 -2.82 -9.03 1.07
CA GLY A 116 -2.77 -7.63 0.65
C GLY A 116 -3.91 -7.32 -0.30
N LEU A 117 -3.91 -7.95 -1.47
CA LEU A 117 -4.89 -7.65 -2.52
C LEU A 117 -6.29 -8.15 -2.19
N ALA A 118 -6.45 -9.40 -1.75
CA ALA A 118 -7.76 -9.92 -1.40
C ALA A 118 -8.38 -9.12 -0.26
N GLY A 119 -7.60 -8.84 0.80
CA GLY A 119 -8.03 -7.99 1.90
C GLY A 119 -8.34 -6.56 1.45
N GLY A 120 -7.53 -5.99 0.56
CA GLY A 120 -7.76 -4.66 -0.01
C GLY A 120 -9.06 -4.58 -0.82
N VAL A 121 -9.38 -5.60 -1.61
CA VAL A 121 -10.64 -5.70 -2.36
C VAL A 121 -11.81 -5.82 -1.38
N THR A 122 -11.71 -6.69 -0.38
CA THR A 122 -12.75 -6.85 0.64
C THR A 122 -12.99 -5.55 1.42
N LEU A 123 -11.92 -4.84 1.80
CA LEU A 123 -12.02 -3.53 2.45
C LEU A 123 -12.68 -2.50 1.54
N SER A 124 -12.27 -2.41 0.28
CA SER A 124 -12.86 -1.49 -0.70
C SER A 124 -14.36 -1.71 -0.86
N GLU A 125 -14.77 -2.94 -1.17
CA GLU A 125 -16.19 -3.24 -1.41
C GLU A 125 -17.03 -3.16 -0.12
N GLY A 126 -16.47 -3.58 1.02
CA GLY A 126 -17.14 -3.48 2.32
C GLY A 126 -17.38 -2.04 2.74
N LEU A 127 -16.38 -1.16 2.59
CA LEU A 127 -16.53 0.27 2.90
C LEU A 127 -17.50 0.94 1.92
N LYS A 128 -17.46 0.59 0.63
CA LYS A 128 -18.43 1.08 -0.36
C LYS A 128 -19.87 0.73 -0.01
N ALA A 129 -20.10 -0.52 0.42
CA ALA A 129 -21.42 -0.97 0.86
C ALA A 129 -21.87 -0.26 2.16
N LEU A 130 -20.92 0.11 3.03
CA LEU A 130 -21.20 0.81 4.28
C LEU A 130 -21.58 2.27 4.05
N PHE A 131 -20.86 2.99 3.19
CA PHE A 131 -21.03 4.44 3.02
C PHE A 131 -21.99 4.84 1.89
N GLY A 132 -22.07 4.05 0.81
CA GLY A 132 -23.03 4.29 -0.27
C GLY A 132 -22.90 5.64 -0.98
N ARG A 133 -21.74 6.30 -0.91
CA ARG A 133 -21.54 7.67 -1.44
C ARG A 133 -21.75 7.76 -2.96
N GLU A 134 -22.50 8.77 -3.38
CA GLU A 134 -22.66 9.16 -4.79
C GLU A 134 -21.36 9.66 -5.43
N ARG A 135 -21.21 9.41 -6.72
CA ARG A 135 -20.06 9.82 -7.54
C ARG A 135 -20.20 11.25 -8.06
N PRO A 136 -19.13 11.83 -8.65
CA PRO A 136 -19.28 13.01 -9.49
C PRO A 136 -20.30 12.77 -10.62
N PRO A 137 -20.95 13.83 -11.15
CA PRO A 137 -21.99 13.72 -12.17
C PRO A 137 -21.57 12.85 -13.35
N GLU A 138 -22.44 11.94 -13.79
CA GLU A 138 -22.16 10.98 -14.88
C GLU A 138 -21.75 11.67 -16.18
N ALA A 139 -22.34 12.84 -16.49
CA ALA A 139 -22.01 13.64 -17.66
C ALA A 139 -20.55 14.15 -17.71
N LEU A 140 -19.82 14.09 -16.59
CA LEU A 140 -18.41 14.49 -16.49
C LEU A 140 -17.46 13.29 -16.44
N GLN A 141 -17.98 12.06 -16.27
CA GLN A 141 -17.19 10.86 -16.11
C GLN A 141 -16.63 10.40 -17.45
N ALA A 142 -15.30 10.41 -17.59
CA ALA A 142 -14.62 9.92 -18.79
C ALA A 142 -14.42 8.39 -18.81
N VAL A 143 -14.86 7.68 -17.75
CA VAL A 143 -14.73 6.22 -17.61
C VAL A 143 -15.99 5.64 -16.97
N GLU A 144 -16.43 4.47 -17.44
CA GLU A 144 -17.60 3.79 -16.87
C GLU A 144 -17.35 3.33 -15.42
N THR A 145 -18.36 3.51 -14.56
CA THR A 145 -18.29 3.12 -13.16
C THR A 145 -19.64 2.60 -12.64
N MET A 146 -19.63 1.46 -11.91
CA MET A 146 -20.86 0.72 -11.55
C MET A 146 -21.14 0.65 -10.03
N ASN A 147 -20.17 1.01 -9.18
CA ASN A 147 -20.25 0.85 -7.71
C ASN A 147 -20.18 2.21 -7.00
N ALA A 148 -20.48 2.26 -5.70
CA ALA A 148 -20.34 3.47 -4.87
C ALA A 148 -18.95 4.14 -4.96
N SER A 149 -18.89 5.43 -4.64
CA SER A 149 -17.70 6.26 -4.82
C SER A 149 -16.65 6.06 -3.71
N PHE A 150 -17.07 6.08 -2.45
CA PHE A 150 -16.16 6.15 -1.31
C PHE A 150 -15.87 4.78 -0.68
N PRO A 151 -14.60 4.45 -0.39
CA PRO A 151 -13.39 5.10 -0.90
C PRO A 151 -13.06 4.66 -2.34
N SER A 152 -12.10 5.35 -2.97
CA SER A 152 -11.60 4.99 -4.29
C SER A 152 -10.84 3.66 -4.27
N GLY A 153 -11.42 2.63 -4.91
CA GLY A 153 -10.81 1.30 -4.98
C GLY A 153 -9.48 1.27 -5.76
N HIS A 154 -9.34 2.06 -6.82
CA HIS A 154 -8.07 2.17 -7.58
C HIS A 154 -6.95 2.76 -6.70
N SER A 155 -7.28 3.79 -5.91
CA SER A 155 -6.32 4.45 -5.00
C SER A 155 -5.93 3.51 -3.86
N LEU A 156 -6.89 2.79 -3.29
CA LEU A 156 -6.66 1.81 -2.23
C LEU A 156 -5.78 0.65 -2.73
N LEU A 157 -6.19 -0.01 -3.82
CA LEU A 157 -5.49 -1.19 -4.32
C LEU A 157 -4.11 -0.85 -4.89
N SER A 158 -3.93 0.30 -5.53
CA SER A 158 -2.61 0.75 -5.99
C SER A 158 -1.66 1.02 -4.81
N ALA A 159 -2.13 1.67 -3.74
CA ALA A 159 -1.35 1.86 -2.52
C ALA A 159 -0.96 0.51 -1.90
N VAL A 160 -1.91 -0.42 -1.78
CA VAL A 160 -1.65 -1.77 -1.25
C VAL A 160 -0.60 -2.50 -2.10
N PHE A 161 -0.79 -2.52 -3.42
CA PHE A 161 0.05 -3.31 -4.31
C PHE A 161 1.44 -2.72 -4.48
N TYR A 162 1.55 -1.47 -4.93
CA TYR A 162 2.83 -0.86 -5.29
C TYR A 162 3.72 -0.65 -4.08
N LEU A 163 3.18 -0.21 -2.94
CA LEU A 163 3.98 -0.06 -1.73
C LEU A 163 4.46 -1.43 -1.21
N SER A 164 3.62 -2.47 -1.27
CA SER A 164 4.02 -3.83 -0.87
C SER A 164 5.15 -4.38 -1.75
N ILE A 165 5.01 -4.30 -3.08
CA ILE A 165 6.05 -4.74 -4.01
C ILE A 165 7.32 -3.89 -3.87
N GLY A 166 7.18 -2.58 -3.74
CA GLY A 166 8.30 -1.67 -3.51
C GLY A 166 9.12 -2.08 -2.29
N VAL A 167 8.45 -2.32 -1.15
CA VAL A 167 9.11 -2.77 0.07
C VAL A 167 9.75 -4.16 -0.11
N MET A 168 9.10 -5.09 -0.78
CA MET A 168 9.67 -6.42 -1.07
C MET A 168 10.94 -6.31 -1.91
N LEU A 169 10.96 -5.46 -2.93
CA LEU A 169 12.11 -5.21 -3.79
C LEU A 169 13.24 -4.50 -3.02
N THR A 170 12.95 -3.58 -2.11
CA THR A 170 14.00 -2.94 -1.28
C THR A 170 14.76 -3.94 -0.39
N ARG A 171 14.15 -5.09 -0.08
CA ARG A 171 14.81 -6.18 0.67
C ARG A 171 15.71 -7.04 -0.22
N ALA A 172 15.44 -7.10 -1.53
CA ALA A 172 16.24 -7.82 -2.50
C ALA A 172 17.54 -7.08 -2.87
N PHE A 173 17.55 -5.74 -2.82
CA PHE A 173 18.71 -4.94 -3.22
C PHE A 173 19.38 -4.22 -2.03
N PRO A 174 20.71 -4.38 -1.81
CA PRO A 174 21.37 -3.81 -0.65
C PRO A 174 21.66 -2.30 -0.75
N LYS A 175 21.89 -1.77 -1.97
CA LYS A 175 22.34 -0.38 -2.15
C LYS A 175 21.21 0.62 -1.93
N ARG A 176 21.49 1.68 -1.15
CA ARG A 176 20.51 2.73 -0.77
C ARG A 176 19.83 3.40 -1.98
N ARG A 177 20.59 3.71 -3.03
CA ARG A 177 20.06 4.33 -4.27
C ARG A 177 18.95 3.51 -4.94
N PHE A 178 19.08 2.18 -4.96
CA PHE A 178 18.06 1.32 -5.54
C PHE A 178 16.81 1.27 -4.67
N LYS A 179 16.96 1.30 -3.35
CA LYS A 179 15.82 1.37 -2.43
C LYS A 179 15.04 2.67 -2.61
N ALA A 180 15.74 3.80 -2.70
CA ALA A 180 15.13 5.11 -2.94
C ALA A 180 14.41 5.15 -4.28
N TYR A 181 15.05 4.67 -5.35
CA TYR A 181 14.43 4.59 -6.67
C TYR A 181 13.16 3.74 -6.68
N VAL A 182 13.23 2.50 -6.18
CA VAL A 182 12.09 1.57 -6.18
C VAL A 182 10.93 2.11 -5.35
N MET A 183 11.19 2.67 -4.16
CA MET A 183 10.14 3.28 -3.35
C MET A 183 9.58 4.55 -3.98
N GLY A 184 10.43 5.36 -4.63
CA GLY A 184 9.99 6.53 -5.38
C GLY A 184 9.05 6.17 -6.52
N VAL A 185 9.38 5.13 -7.30
CA VAL A 185 8.51 4.61 -8.37
C VAL A 185 7.20 4.05 -7.80
N ALA A 186 7.26 3.26 -6.73
CA ALA A 186 6.05 2.72 -6.09
C ALA A 186 5.11 3.83 -5.60
N LEU A 187 5.67 4.87 -4.98
CA LEU A 187 4.91 6.03 -4.52
C LEU A 187 4.35 6.82 -5.70
N LEU A 188 5.16 7.07 -6.73
CA LEU A 188 4.72 7.77 -7.95
C LEU A 188 3.55 7.06 -8.62
N LEU A 189 3.63 5.73 -8.79
CA LEU A 189 2.54 4.95 -9.38
C LEU A 189 1.27 4.98 -8.53
N THR A 190 1.41 4.92 -7.20
CA THR A 190 0.28 5.05 -6.28
C THR A 190 -0.42 6.40 -6.43
N LEU A 191 0.37 7.49 -6.46
CA LEU A 191 -0.14 8.84 -6.56
C LEU A 191 -0.73 9.15 -7.93
N ILE A 192 -0.06 8.76 -9.01
CA ILE A 192 -0.55 9.06 -10.37
C ILE A 192 -1.88 8.34 -10.64
N VAL A 193 -2.05 7.10 -10.17
CA VAL A 193 -3.30 6.35 -10.31
C VAL A 193 -4.46 7.04 -9.61
N GLY A 194 -4.27 7.55 -8.39
CA GLY A 194 -5.36 8.25 -7.71
C GLY A 194 -5.67 9.61 -8.33
N LEU A 195 -4.64 10.35 -8.75
CA LEU A 195 -4.81 11.64 -9.42
C LEU A 195 -5.59 11.51 -10.73
N THR A 196 -5.35 10.47 -11.52
CA THR A 196 -6.12 10.24 -12.75
C THR A 196 -7.60 9.95 -12.45
N ARG A 197 -7.96 9.37 -11.30
CA ARG A 197 -9.37 9.19 -10.90
C ARG A 197 -10.10 10.51 -10.67
N VAL A 198 -9.40 11.51 -10.12
CA VAL A 198 -9.97 12.85 -9.92
C VAL A 198 -10.06 13.59 -11.25
N TYR A 199 -9.00 13.53 -12.06
CA TYR A 199 -8.94 14.18 -13.37
C TYR A 199 -10.08 13.69 -14.29
N LEU A 200 -10.28 12.37 -14.37
CA LEU A 200 -11.34 11.73 -15.16
C LEU A 200 -12.75 11.82 -14.50
N ALA A 201 -12.88 12.58 -13.41
CA ALA A 201 -14.10 12.72 -12.59
C ALA A 201 -14.72 11.39 -12.16
N ALA A 202 -13.93 10.32 -12.08
CA ALA A 202 -14.45 9.02 -11.66
C ALA A 202 -14.68 8.95 -10.14
N HIS A 203 -13.99 9.79 -9.37
CA HIS A 203 -14.06 9.87 -7.92
C HIS A 203 -13.84 11.31 -7.45
N TRP A 204 -14.40 11.64 -6.30
CA TRP A 204 -14.09 12.87 -5.57
C TRP A 204 -12.65 12.84 -5.04
N ALA A 205 -12.07 14.00 -4.74
CA ALA A 205 -10.71 14.09 -4.23
C ALA A 205 -10.57 13.41 -2.86
N SER A 206 -11.56 13.60 -1.98
CA SER A 206 -11.64 12.93 -0.68
C SER A 206 -11.75 11.40 -0.80
N ASP A 207 -12.43 10.85 -1.81
CA ASP A 207 -12.48 9.40 -2.05
C ASP A 207 -11.09 8.82 -2.32
N VAL A 208 -10.26 9.57 -3.06
CA VAL A 208 -8.89 9.18 -3.43
C VAL A 208 -7.96 9.26 -2.22
N LEU A 209 -8.05 10.35 -1.45
CA LEU A 209 -7.30 10.51 -0.20
C LEU A 209 -7.65 9.41 0.81
N ALA A 210 -8.95 9.08 0.95
CA ALA A 210 -9.43 8.01 1.80
C ALA A 210 -8.92 6.64 1.32
N GLY A 211 -8.96 6.39 0.01
CA GLY A 211 -8.42 5.18 -0.60
C GLY A 211 -6.93 4.99 -0.31
N TRP A 212 -6.10 6.00 -0.55
CA TRP A 212 -4.67 5.95 -0.21
C TRP A 212 -4.42 5.74 1.28
N SER A 213 -5.19 6.40 2.15
CA SER A 213 -5.03 6.31 3.60
C SER A 213 -5.28 4.89 4.10
N VAL A 214 -6.41 4.27 3.70
CA VAL A 214 -6.74 2.88 4.03
C VAL A 214 -5.75 1.91 3.40
N GLY A 215 -5.40 2.11 2.13
CA GLY A 215 -4.49 1.22 1.40
C GLY A 215 -3.08 1.22 2.00
N ALA A 216 -2.54 2.40 2.35
CA ALA A 216 -1.24 2.53 3.00
C ALA A 216 -1.26 1.95 4.42
N ALA A 217 -2.32 2.19 5.20
CA ALA A 217 -2.49 1.61 6.52
C ALA A 217 -2.53 0.06 6.45
N TRP A 218 -3.28 -0.50 5.50
CA TRP A 218 -3.36 -1.95 5.28
C TRP A 218 -2.01 -2.55 4.88
N ALA A 219 -1.32 -1.93 3.91
CA ALA A 219 0.01 -2.37 3.49
C ALA A 219 1.02 -2.33 4.65
N MET A 220 0.98 -1.27 5.47
CA MET A 220 1.85 -1.11 6.63
C MET A 220 1.53 -2.12 7.74
N ALA A 221 0.25 -2.43 7.97
CA ALA A 221 -0.18 -3.45 8.92
C ALA A 221 0.35 -4.85 8.50
N LEU A 222 0.23 -5.20 7.23
CA LEU A 222 0.79 -6.46 6.70
C LEU A 222 2.32 -6.48 6.79
N TRP A 223 2.96 -5.35 6.54
CA TRP A 223 4.40 -5.23 6.72
C TRP A 223 4.83 -5.42 8.17
N LEU A 224 4.08 -4.89 9.14
CA LEU A 224 4.31 -5.11 10.58
C LEU A 224 4.18 -6.58 10.95
N VAL A 225 3.16 -7.27 10.43
CA VAL A 225 3.00 -8.73 10.60
C VAL A 225 4.22 -9.46 10.04
N ALA A 226 4.67 -9.11 8.83
CA ALA A 226 5.87 -9.68 8.22
C ALA A 226 7.12 -9.45 9.08
N TYR A 227 7.28 -8.23 9.59
CA TYR A 227 8.39 -7.83 10.44
C TYR A 227 8.41 -8.62 11.75
N ALA A 228 7.26 -8.78 12.40
CA ALA A 228 7.11 -9.55 13.63
C ALA A 228 7.41 -11.04 13.43
N ILE A 229 6.90 -11.65 12.35
CA ILE A 229 7.16 -13.07 12.03
C ILE A 229 8.66 -13.30 11.78
N GLN A 230 9.30 -12.47 10.96
CA GLN A 230 10.72 -12.59 10.66
C GLN A 230 11.59 -12.44 11.92
N ARG A 231 11.23 -11.51 12.82
CA ARG A 231 11.92 -11.33 14.10
C ARG A 231 11.79 -12.58 14.98
N ARG A 232 10.60 -13.18 15.07
CA ARG A 232 10.39 -14.43 15.84
C ARG A 232 11.19 -15.60 15.26
N GLN A 233 11.27 -15.71 13.93
CA GLN A 233 12.08 -16.74 13.27
C GLN A 233 13.58 -16.58 13.53
N GLN A 234 14.09 -15.35 13.57
CA GLN A 234 15.50 -15.08 13.91
C GLN A 234 15.82 -15.29 15.40
N ALA A 235 14.82 -15.19 16.28
CA ALA A 235 14.98 -15.34 17.72
C ALA A 235 14.88 -16.80 18.21
N ARG A 236 14.30 -17.71 17.41
CA ARG A 236 14.39 -19.16 17.68
C ARG A 236 15.77 -19.65 17.24
N PRO A 237 16.68 -20.04 18.16
CA PRO A 237 17.87 -20.75 17.75
C PRO A 237 17.43 -22.02 17.02
N GLN A 238 18.06 -22.32 15.88
CA GLN A 238 17.92 -23.64 15.26
C GLN A 238 18.23 -24.65 16.36
N ALA A 239 17.23 -25.47 16.74
CA ALA A 239 17.50 -26.62 17.59
C ALA A 239 18.49 -27.46 16.79
N THR A 240 19.76 -27.37 17.16
CA THR A 240 20.83 -28.18 16.58
C THR A 240 20.38 -29.60 16.80
N HIS A 241 20.03 -30.28 15.72
CA HIS A 241 19.80 -31.72 15.72
C HIS A 241 21.19 -32.35 15.90
N THR A 242 21.73 -32.30 17.11
CA THR A 242 22.83 -33.17 17.52
C THR A 242 22.23 -34.56 17.56
N LEU A 243 22.41 -35.32 16.48
CA LEU A 243 22.25 -36.77 16.55
C LEU A 243 23.16 -37.26 17.70
N PRO A 244 22.71 -38.22 18.52
CA PRO A 244 23.60 -38.89 19.45
C PRO A 244 24.76 -39.47 18.63
N VAL A 245 25.99 -39.09 18.97
CA VAL A 245 27.14 -39.88 18.59
C VAL A 245 27.00 -41.17 19.39
N ASP A 246 26.71 -42.28 18.71
CA ASP A 246 26.86 -43.61 19.31
C ASP A 246 28.36 -43.78 19.61
N GLU A 247 28.74 -43.47 20.86
CA GLU A 247 29.94 -44.00 21.46
C GLU A 247 29.69 -45.46 21.86
N ASP A 248 29.59 -46.34 20.86
CA ASP A 248 29.88 -47.76 21.06
C ASP A 248 31.31 -48.03 20.59
N GLY A 249 32.24 -47.65 21.45
CA GLY A 249 33.59 -48.20 21.44
C GLY A 249 33.55 -49.67 21.83
N LYS A 250 33.85 -50.57 20.88
CA LYS A 250 34.49 -51.86 21.18
C LYS A 250 35.57 -52.16 20.14
N ALA A 251 36.68 -52.65 20.72
CA ALA A 251 37.99 -52.95 20.14
C ALA A 251 37.97 -53.87 18.91
#